data_AF-A0A964T6F0-F1
#
_entry.id   AF-A0A964T6F0-F1
#
_cell.length_a   1.000
_cell.length_b   1.000
_cell.length_c   1.000
_cell.angle_alpha   90.00
_cell.angle_beta   90.00
_cell.angle_gamma   90.00
#
_symmetry.space_group_name_H-M   'P 1'
#
loop_
_entity.id
_entity.type
_entity.pdbx_description
1 polymer ?
#
loop_
_entity_poly.entity_id
_entity_poly.type
_entity_poly.pdbx_seq_one_letter_code
_entity_poly.pdbx_strand_id
1 'polypeptide(L)'
;MRTAIYFVPPPDHPLARAAAGWLGRDVETGAATAQPRLPDLSGEELAALTAEPRRYGFHATLKAPFRLAEPWRLEDLAEALAAFGASRAPVDL
;
A
#
# COMPACT_ATOMS: atom_id res chain seq x y z
N MET A 1 14.35 9.55 -9.95
CA MET A 1 13.07 9.17 -9.31
C MET A 1 13.33 8.21 -8.15
N ARG A 2 12.55 8.26 -7.05
CA ARG A 2 12.65 7.28 -5.95
C ARG A 2 11.49 6.29 -6.07
N THR A 3 11.80 5.01 -6.11
CA THR A 3 10.85 3.91 -6.35
C THR A 3 10.91 2.91 -5.21
N ALA A 4 9.81 2.22 -4.91
CA ALA A 4 9.74 1.13 -3.94
C ALA A 4 8.77 0.06 -4.46
N ILE A 5 8.90 -1.17 -3.96
CA ILE A 5 7.99 -2.27 -4.33
C ILE A 5 7.31 -2.76 -3.06
N TYR A 6 5.99 -2.71 -3.08
CA TYR A 6 5.12 -3.09 -1.97
C TYR A 6 4.13 -4.15 -2.43
N PHE A 7 3.83 -5.12 -1.57
CA PHE A 7 2.65 -5.96 -1.70
C PHE A 7 1.47 -5.27 -1.02
N VAL A 8 0.32 -5.26 -1.69
CA VAL A 8 -0.96 -4.85 -1.12
C VAL A 8 -1.95 -6.01 -1.25
N PRO A 9 -2.82 -6.25 -0.25
CA PRO A 9 -3.87 -7.27 -0.38
C PRO A 9 -4.82 -6.94 -1.55
N PRO A 10 -5.47 -7.94 -2.16
CA PRO A 10 -6.51 -7.71 -3.17
C PRO A 10 -7.61 -6.77 -2.64
N PRO A 11 -8.22 -5.94 -3.50
CA PRO A 11 -9.18 -4.91 -3.07
C PRO A 11 -10.42 -5.46 -2.35
N ASP A 12 -10.87 -6.65 -2.75
CA ASP A 12 -12.00 -7.38 -2.17
C ASP A 12 -11.62 -8.16 -0.90
N HIS A 13 -10.32 -8.23 -0.56
CA HIS A 13 -9.84 -8.92 0.62
C HIS A 13 -10.31 -8.20 1.91
N PRO A 14 -10.80 -8.92 2.94
CA PRO A 14 -11.27 -8.31 4.18
C PRO A 14 -10.23 -7.41 4.86
N LEU A 15 -8.94 -7.78 4.76
CA LEU A 15 -7.84 -6.98 5.27
C LEU A 15 -7.68 -5.63 4.55
N ALA A 16 -7.91 -5.57 3.23
CA ALA A 16 -7.85 -4.31 2.48
C ALA A 16 -8.96 -3.36 2.94
N ARG A 17 -10.19 -3.86 3.11
CA ARG A 17 -11.32 -3.05 3.63
C ARG A 17 -11.08 -2.57 5.05
N ALA A 18 -10.63 -3.45 5.94
CA ALA A 18 -10.32 -3.10 7.32
C ALA A 18 -9.21 -2.04 7.40
N ALA A 19 -8.14 -2.23 6.63
CA ALA A 19 -7.05 -1.27 6.53
C ALA A 19 -7.51 0.08 5.99
N ALA A 20 -8.29 0.10 4.91
CA ALA A 20 -8.81 1.33 4.34
C ALA A 20 -9.67 2.07 5.37
N GLY A 21 -10.55 1.36 6.11
CA GLY A 21 -11.33 1.93 7.21
C GLY A 21 -10.45 2.55 8.29
N TRP A 22 -9.47 1.80 8.82
CA TRP A 22 -8.57 2.32 9.86
C TRP A 22 -7.72 3.49 9.39
N LEU A 23 -7.19 3.43 8.18
CA LEU A 23 -6.33 4.48 7.63
C LEU A 23 -7.12 5.67 7.10
N GLY A 24 -8.41 5.55 6.80
CA GLY A 24 -9.22 6.64 6.25
C GLY A 24 -8.98 6.92 4.76
N ARG A 25 -8.34 6.00 4.04
CA ARG A 25 -8.15 6.06 2.58
C ARG A 25 -8.07 4.66 1.99
N ASP A 26 -8.76 4.46 0.87
CA ASP A 26 -8.58 3.30 0.01
C ASP A 26 -7.26 3.41 -0.78
N VAL A 27 -6.39 2.40 -0.69
CA VAL A 27 -5.03 2.49 -1.25
C VAL A 27 -5.03 2.50 -2.79
N GLU A 28 -5.98 1.80 -3.41
CA GLU A 28 -6.07 1.59 -4.86
C GLU A 28 -6.73 2.79 -5.55
N THR A 29 -7.94 3.16 -5.11
CA THR A 29 -8.73 4.25 -5.70
C THR A 29 -8.34 5.62 -5.17
N GLY A 30 -7.75 5.68 -3.98
CA GLY A 30 -7.46 6.91 -3.26
C GLY A 30 -8.67 7.59 -2.63
N ALA A 31 -9.84 6.98 -2.68
CA ALA A 31 -11.05 7.52 -2.06
C ALA A 31 -10.91 7.60 -0.54
N ALA A 32 -11.48 8.65 0.05
CA ALA A 32 -11.58 8.75 1.50
C ALA A 32 -12.56 7.70 2.04
N THR A 33 -12.25 7.13 3.19
CA THR A 33 -13.07 6.13 3.87
C THR A 33 -13.38 6.59 5.29
N ALA A 34 -14.56 6.21 5.78
CA ALA A 34 -14.96 6.55 7.14
C ALA A 34 -14.12 5.73 8.14
N GLN A 35 -13.40 6.44 9.03
CA GLN A 35 -12.65 5.83 10.11
C GLN A 35 -13.58 5.36 11.25
N PRO A 36 -13.20 4.31 12.01
CA PRO A 36 -14.00 3.84 13.12
C PRO A 36 -14.10 4.91 14.22
N ARG A 37 -15.23 4.91 14.95
CA ARG A 37 -15.37 5.68 16.18
C ARG A 37 -14.85 4.87 17.35
N LEU A 38 -13.93 5.43 18.12
CA LEU A 38 -13.35 4.79 19.29
C LEU A 38 -13.81 5.53 20.56
N PRO A 39 -14.11 4.83 21.67
CA PRO A 39 -14.59 5.47 22.90
C PRO A 39 -13.58 6.44 23.51
N ASP A 40 -12.28 6.09 23.45
CA ASP A 40 -11.20 6.78 24.14
C ASP A 40 -10.34 7.64 23.19
N LEU A 41 -10.75 7.79 21.93
CA LEU A 41 -10.00 8.55 20.93
C LEU A 41 -10.96 9.30 20.00
N SER A 42 -10.80 10.62 19.91
CA SER A 42 -11.59 11.43 18.98
C SER A 42 -11.24 11.10 17.52
N GLY A 43 -12.16 11.43 16.61
CA GLY A 43 -11.93 11.24 15.18
C GLY A 43 -10.74 12.05 14.64
N GLU A 44 -10.52 13.25 15.18
CA GLU A 44 -9.40 14.11 14.79
C GLU A 44 -8.06 13.52 15.25
N GLU A 45 -7.99 12.98 16.46
CA GLU A 45 -6.79 12.31 16.97
C GLU A 45 -6.48 11.05 16.16
N LEU A 46 -7.48 10.21 15.85
CA LEU A 46 -7.27 9.04 15.00
C LEU A 46 -6.80 9.45 13.59
N ALA A 47 -7.39 10.50 13.02
CA ALA A 47 -7.01 11.01 11.72
C ALA A 47 -5.56 11.53 11.71
N ALA A 48 -5.13 12.17 12.79
CA ALA A 48 -3.76 12.66 12.96
C ALA A 48 -2.76 11.51 13.12
N LEU A 49 -3.04 10.53 13.98
CA LEU A 49 -2.17 9.35 14.21
C LEU A 49 -1.98 8.51 12.95
N THR A 50 -2.97 8.51 12.06
CA THR A 50 -2.93 7.72 10.82
C THR A 50 -2.48 8.53 9.60
N ALA A 51 -2.15 9.82 9.74
CA ALA A 51 -1.86 10.70 8.62
C ALA A 51 -0.68 10.23 7.75
N GLU A 52 0.42 9.79 8.37
CA GLU A 52 1.58 9.27 7.64
C GLU A 52 1.32 7.90 6.99
N PRO A 53 0.86 6.86 7.71
CA PRO A 53 0.62 5.56 7.10
C PRO A 53 -0.51 5.58 6.06
N ARG A 54 -1.49 6.50 6.16
CA ARG A 54 -2.56 6.70 5.16
C ARG A 54 -2.01 6.97 3.76
N ARG A 55 -0.86 7.63 3.65
CA ARG A 55 -0.23 7.97 2.36
C ARG A 55 0.25 6.72 1.62
N TYR A 56 0.71 5.71 2.36
CA TYR A 56 1.24 4.48 1.79
C TYR A 56 0.18 3.37 1.71
N GLY A 57 -0.88 3.46 2.52
CA GLY A 57 -1.84 2.38 2.68
C GLY A 57 -1.26 1.21 3.49
N PHE A 58 -2.07 0.19 3.73
CA PHE A 58 -1.59 -1.04 4.38
C PHE A 58 -0.88 -1.91 3.35
N HIS A 59 0.37 -2.27 3.64
CA HIS A 59 1.25 -2.94 2.69
C HIS A 59 2.36 -3.74 3.40
N ALA A 60 2.96 -4.66 2.66
CA ALA A 60 4.22 -5.31 3.03
C ALA A 60 5.34 -4.83 2.11
N THR A 61 6.51 -4.53 2.67
CA THR A 61 7.67 -4.10 1.87
C THR A 61 8.35 -5.29 1.22
N LEU A 62 8.31 -5.37 -0.11
CA LEU A 62 9.07 -6.35 -0.90
C LEU A 62 10.46 -5.81 -1.26
N LYS A 63 10.55 -4.52 -1.61
CA LYS A 63 11.81 -3.82 -1.84
C LYS A 63 11.74 -2.41 -1.28
N ALA A 64 12.59 -2.14 -0.29
CA ALA A 64 12.75 -0.82 0.31
C ALA A 64 13.15 0.23 -0.74
N PRO A 65 12.81 1.52 -0.52
CA PRO A 65 12.98 2.57 -1.54
C PRO A 65 14.39 2.67 -2.11
N PHE A 66 14.49 2.81 -3.43
CA PHE A 66 15.72 2.86 -4.21
C PHE A 66 15.59 3.86 -5.36
N ARG A 67 16.69 4.13 -6.07
CA ARG A 67 16.68 4.88 -7.34
C ARG A 67 16.89 3.89 -8.48
N LEU A 68 16.14 4.06 -9.55
CA LEU A 68 16.43 3.36 -10.80
C LEU A 68 17.74 3.91 -11.37
N ALA A 69 18.60 3.01 -11.85
CA ALA A 69 19.80 3.38 -12.58
C ALA A 69 19.42 3.80 -14.01
N GLU A 70 20.15 4.74 -14.59
CA GLU A 70 20.00 5.06 -16.02
C GLU A 70 20.43 3.86 -16.89
N PRO A 71 19.78 3.59 -18.04
CA PRO A 71 18.68 4.35 -18.65
C PRO A 71 17.27 3.87 -18.25
N TRP A 72 17.13 3.06 -17.20
CA TRP A 72 15.89 2.37 -16.86
C TRP A 72 14.80 3.29 -16.33
N ARG A 73 13.56 3.00 -16.73
CA ARG A 73 12.34 3.74 -16.38
C ARG A 73 11.40 2.92 -15.53
N LEU A 74 10.34 3.55 -15.04
CA LEU A 74 9.34 2.87 -14.21
C LEU A 74 8.58 1.79 -15.00
N GLU A 75 8.35 2.05 -16.29
CA GLU A 75 7.69 1.10 -17.19
C GLU A 75 8.52 -0.18 -17.34
N ASP A 76 9.84 -0.06 -17.52
CA ASP A 76 10.76 -1.21 -17.61
C ASP A 76 10.75 -2.03 -16.30
N LEU A 77 10.72 -1.35 -15.15
CA LEU A 77 10.62 -2.02 -13.85
C LEU A 77 9.29 -2.78 -13.71
N ALA A 78 8.18 -2.19 -14.15
CA ALA A 78 6.87 -2.80 -14.07
C ALA A 78 6.78 -4.07 -14.93
N GLU A 79 7.30 -4.01 -16.16
CA GLU A 79 7.38 -5.16 -17.07
C GLU A 79 8.26 -6.28 -16.48
N ALA A 80 9.46 -5.92 -15.99
CA ALA A 80 10.37 -6.88 -15.37
C ALA A 80 9.75 -7.54 -14.13
N LEU A 81 9.01 -6.78 -13.31
CA LEU A 81 8.33 -7.30 -12.12
C LEU A 81 7.18 -8.25 -12.49
N ALA A 82 6.41 -7.94 -13.54
CA ALA A 82 5.35 -8.82 -14.04
C ALA A 82 5.93 -10.15 -14.55
N ALA A 83 7.00 -10.09 -15.36
CA ALA A 83 7.69 -11.28 -15.85
C ALA A 83 8.30 -12.11 -14.70
N PHE A 84 8.91 -11.43 -13.71
CA PHE A 84 9.43 -12.09 -12.51
C PHE A 84 8.30 -12.81 -11.76
N GLY A 85 7.19 -12.14 -11.47
CA GLY A 85 6.04 -12.73 -10.77
C GLY A 85 5.46 -13.95 -11.49
N ALA A 86 5.32 -13.89 -12.82
CA ALA A 86 4.83 -15.01 -13.61
C ALA A 86 5.75 -16.25 -13.59
N SER A 87 7.03 -16.07 -13.27
CA SER A 87 8.03 -17.14 -13.22
C SER A 87 8.20 -17.79 -11.82
N ARG A 88 7.52 -17.27 -10.79
CA ARG A 88 7.67 -17.71 -9.40
C ARG A 88 6.38 -18.27 -8.84
N ALA A 89 6.53 -19.29 -8.00
CA ALA A 89 5.41 -19.76 -7.19
C ALA A 89 5.06 -18.70 -6.12
N PRO A 90 3.78 -18.59 -5.73
CA PRO A 90 3.37 -17.80 -4.58
C PRO A 90 4.10 -18.24 -3.30
N VAL A 91 4.26 -17.31 -2.37
CA VAL A 91 4.72 -17.60 -1.02
C VAL A 91 3.51 -17.86 -0.14
N ASP A 92 3.47 -19.00 0.54
CA ASP A 92 2.47 -19.27 1.56
C ASP A 92 2.79 -18.46 2.83
N LEU A 93 1.80 -17.70 3.30
CA LEU A 93 1.90 -16.79 4.47
C LEU A 93 0.92 -17.20 5.57
#